data_AF-A0A534JNK2-F1
#
_entry.id   AF-A0A534JNK2-F1
#
_cell.length_a   1.000
_cell.length_b   1.000
_cell.length_c   1.000
_cell.angle_alpha   90.00
_cell.angle_beta   90.00
_cell.angle_gamma   90.00
#
_symmetry.space_group_name_H-M   'P 1'
#
loop_
_entity.id
_entity.type
_entity.pdbx_description
1 polymer ?
#
loop_
_entity_poly.entity_id
_entity_poly.type
_entity_poly.pdbx_seq_one_letter_code
_entity_poly.pdbx_strand_id
1 'polypeptide(L)'
;MRMRRGVCYLVEDETSETAYRLFTRLLPELEAGFCLSRLHPEKIRTRFGPANIRIGWFAEVPGEDHFSANAMASVAKAIQQFIEEHGSSGLVLIDGLEYVILHNGFPPTLLAFVEHLNEFTMGTQAVVLIAFRPQTLDPRELALLERNLQVLDGKDVKSQLDIEELGEILGSGPFAEQRSTEKMNATKVLSSLPDMRGPPVDRVRCPKCGTENDDEVAFCVYCGSLLPDHAGVPPSPTAPRAPNLSGALKPIPPVARAFPERRPDFVGLIGAAFFLLIVGIVFTLNTDLLTNLRSWWDLVVAGGLFVRPPDGIITSAIFFFGLLGLSNFLTSGLRWILDRSRFGALARVLAGVGFLSLALLTWRYSMRAISGSLVISIWTAIMGTFLVIYIAVGLYWVRVRRPAPTGARVPASRP
;
A
#
# COMPACT_ATOMS: atom_id res chain seq x y z
N MET A 1 22.98 -5.45 19.71
CA MET A 1 21.98 -6.57 19.54
C MET A 1 22.21 -7.31 18.22
N ARG A 2 22.18 -8.65 18.12
CA ARG A 2 22.35 -9.37 16.82
C ARG A 2 21.00 -9.81 16.24
N MET A 3 20.74 -9.45 14.98
CA MET A 3 19.52 -9.81 14.25
C MET A 3 19.73 -11.08 13.41
N ARG A 4 18.70 -11.92 13.30
CA ARG A 4 18.75 -13.11 12.44
C ARG A 4 18.46 -12.70 10.99
N ARG A 5 19.22 -13.29 10.07
CA ARG A 5 19.03 -13.11 8.63
C ARG A 5 17.85 -13.96 8.13
N GLY A 6 17.20 -13.49 7.08
CA GLY A 6 16.03 -14.15 6.48
C GLY A 6 14.77 -14.01 7.32
N VAL A 7 14.64 -12.92 8.09
CA VAL A 7 13.53 -12.69 9.02
C VAL A 7 12.93 -11.31 8.82
N CYS A 8 11.60 -11.25 8.86
CA CYS A 8 10.82 -10.02 8.99
C CYS A 8 10.50 -9.75 10.46
N TYR A 9 10.85 -8.56 10.93
CA TYR A 9 10.63 -8.09 12.29
C TYR A 9 9.54 -7.03 12.33
N LEU A 10 8.63 -7.14 13.29
CA LEU A 10 7.64 -6.11 13.61
C LEU A 10 8.18 -5.31 14.80
N VAL A 11 8.48 -4.03 14.59
CA VAL A 11 8.92 -3.13 15.66
C VAL A 11 7.69 -2.38 16.17
N GLU A 12 7.26 -2.75 17.37
CA GLU A 12 6.08 -2.19 18.02
C GLU A 12 6.49 -1.03 18.92
N ASP A 13 6.16 0.19 18.51
CA ASP A 13 6.51 1.39 19.28
C ASP A 13 5.44 2.46 19.05
N GLU A 14 5.36 3.43 19.97
CA GLU A 14 4.49 4.62 19.85
C GLU A 14 4.91 5.50 18.66
N THR A 15 6.21 5.46 18.31
CA THR A 15 6.80 6.21 17.20
C THR A 15 7.75 5.33 16.41
N SER A 16 7.94 5.62 15.12
CA SER A 16 8.88 4.86 14.28
C SER A 16 10.36 5.14 14.61
N GLU A 17 10.67 6.01 15.57
CA GLU A 17 12.02 6.49 15.91
C GLU A 17 12.98 5.32 16.25
N THR A 18 12.52 4.38 17.07
CA THR A 18 13.32 3.21 17.45
C THR A 18 13.64 2.33 16.25
N ALA A 19 12.70 2.14 15.32
CA ALA A 19 12.94 1.38 14.09
C ALA A 19 13.98 2.06 13.18
N TYR A 20 13.94 3.39 13.08
CA TYR A 20 14.95 4.15 12.34
C TYR A 20 16.35 4.07 12.99
N ARG A 21 16.45 4.17 14.33
CA ARG A 21 17.73 4.02 15.04
C ARG A 21 18.29 2.61 14.85
N LEU A 22 17.44 1.59 15.00
CA LEU A 22 17.81 0.20 14.75
C LEU A 22 18.30 -0.01 13.32
N PHE A 23 17.62 0.58 12.33
CA PHE A 23 18.02 0.50 10.93
C PHE A 23 19.41 1.10 10.70
N THR A 24 19.66 2.31 11.21
CA THR A 24 20.97 2.98 11.07
C THR A 24 22.09 2.17 11.71
N ARG A 25 21.83 1.56 12.87
CA ARG A 25 22.80 0.72 13.59
C ARG A 25 23.11 -0.59 12.83
N LEU A 26 22.13 -1.17 12.15
CA LEU A 26 22.31 -2.42 11.39
C LEU A 26 22.86 -2.21 9.98
N LEU A 27 22.74 -1.00 9.43
CA LEU A 27 23.14 -0.69 8.06
C LEU A 27 24.62 -1.04 7.74
N PRO A 28 25.60 -0.78 8.62
CA PRO A 28 26.99 -1.18 8.38
C PRO A 28 27.21 -2.70 8.30
N GLU A 29 26.36 -3.51 8.95
CA GLU A 29 26.47 -4.97 8.95
C GLU A 29 25.86 -5.62 7.69
N LEU A 30 24.98 -4.90 6.99
CA LEU A 30 24.16 -5.43 5.88
C LEU A 30 24.44 -4.76 4.53
N GLU A 31 25.41 -3.84 4.47
CA GLU A 31 26.01 -3.16 3.29
C GLU A 31 25.06 -2.31 2.43
N ALA A 32 23.79 -2.68 2.31
CA ALA A 32 22.78 -2.01 1.51
C ALA A 32 21.48 -1.82 2.30
N GLY A 33 20.90 -0.62 2.18
CA GLY A 33 19.66 -0.24 2.86
C GLY A 33 18.59 0.23 1.89
N PHE A 34 17.35 -0.17 2.13
CA PHE A 34 16.16 0.37 1.48
C PHE A 34 15.14 0.82 2.53
N CYS A 35 14.84 2.11 2.55
CA CYS A 35 13.84 2.68 3.46
C CYS A 35 12.58 3.09 2.69
N LEU A 36 11.45 2.47 3.02
CA LEU A 36 10.11 2.83 2.57
C LEU A 36 9.42 3.62 3.68
N SER A 37 9.03 4.87 3.41
CA SER A 37 8.45 5.77 4.42
C SER A 37 7.33 6.64 3.86
N ARG A 38 6.44 7.14 4.72
CA ARG A 38 5.52 8.26 4.40
C ARG A 38 6.21 9.63 4.45
N LEU A 39 7.37 9.73 5.08
CA LEU A 39 8.15 10.96 5.15
C LEU A 39 8.73 11.30 3.78
N HIS A 40 8.75 12.59 3.45
CA HIS A 40 9.32 13.08 2.19
C HIS A 40 10.79 12.63 2.04
N PRO A 41 11.25 12.23 0.83
CA PRO A 41 12.60 11.69 0.62
C PRO A 41 13.72 12.59 1.14
N GLU A 42 13.57 13.91 1.04
CA GLU A 42 14.57 14.85 1.56
C GLU A 42 14.72 14.76 3.09
N LYS A 43 13.61 14.58 3.83
CA LYS A 43 13.65 14.41 5.29
C LYS A 43 14.34 13.10 5.66
N ILE A 44 14.09 12.05 4.91
CA ILE A 44 14.75 10.75 5.07
C ILE A 44 16.26 10.86 4.78
N ARG A 45 16.65 11.56 3.71
CA ARG A 45 18.07 11.83 3.40
C ARG A 45 18.75 12.62 4.52
N THR A 46 18.11 13.67 5.03
CA THR A 46 18.66 14.42 6.16
C THR A 46 18.82 13.54 7.40
N ARG A 47 17.85 12.65 7.66
CA ARG A 47 17.84 11.76 8.82
C ARG A 47 18.95 10.71 8.79
N PHE A 48 19.21 10.11 7.64
CA PHE A 48 20.27 9.09 7.49
C PHE A 48 21.63 9.68 7.07
N GLY A 49 21.70 10.98 6.81
CA GLY A 49 22.93 11.69 6.47
C GLY A 49 23.58 11.15 5.17
N PRO A 50 24.90 10.86 5.17
CA PRO A 50 25.63 10.45 3.98
C PRO A 50 25.45 8.97 3.60
N ALA A 51 24.65 8.21 4.36
CA ALA A 51 24.43 6.79 4.09
C ALA A 51 23.79 6.57 2.71
N ASN A 52 24.42 5.74 1.88
CA ASN A 52 23.91 5.43 0.55
C ASN A 52 22.79 4.39 0.64
N ILE A 53 21.56 4.85 0.84
CA ILE A 53 20.36 4.01 0.90
C ILE A 53 19.41 4.32 -0.26
N ARG A 54 18.69 3.31 -0.73
CA ARG A 54 17.51 3.50 -1.58
C ARG A 54 16.38 4.04 -0.72
N ILE A 55 15.61 4.99 -1.25
CA ILE A 55 14.50 5.61 -0.53
C ILE A 55 13.24 5.45 -1.35
N GLY A 56 12.26 4.77 -0.79
CA GLY A 56 10.92 4.61 -1.34
C GLY A 56 9.94 5.49 -0.58
N TRP A 57 9.10 6.22 -1.30
CA TRP A 57 8.15 7.14 -0.68
C TRP A 57 6.72 6.68 -0.87
N PHE A 58 5.99 6.48 0.22
CA PHE A 58 4.55 6.22 0.18
C PHE A 58 3.80 7.52 -0.13
N ALA A 59 3.44 7.72 -1.39
CA ALA A 59 2.79 8.94 -1.90
C ALA A 59 1.46 8.62 -2.59
N GLU A 60 0.56 9.60 -2.65
CA GLU A 60 -0.68 9.46 -3.43
C GLU A 60 -0.39 9.33 -4.94
N VAL A 61 0.63 10.04 -5.42
CA VAL A 61 1.05 10.03 -6.82
C VAL A 61 2.20 9.04 -7.01
N PRO A 62 1.99 7.93 -7.74
CA PRO A 62 3.05 6.96 -8.03
C PRO A 62 4.07 7.53 -9.02
N GLY A 63 5.31 7.07 -8.90
CA GLY A 63 6.49 7.60 -9.59
C GLY A 63 7.69 6.67 -9.42
N GLU A 64 8.87 7.09 -9.86
CA GLU A 64 10.10 6.33 -9.63
C GLU A 64 10.41 6.32 -8.12
N ASP A 65 10.44 5.13 -7.53
CA ASP A 65 10.50 4.91 -6.07
C ASP A 65 9.39 5.64 -5.27
N HIS A 66 8.28 6.03 -5.90
CA HIS A 66 7.08 6.52 -5.22
C HIS A 66 5.96 5.50 -5.34
N PHE A 67 5.42 5.07 -4.20
CA PHE A 67 4.49 3.96 -4.08
C PHE A 67 3.15 4.43 -3.52
N SER A 68 2.06 4.17 -4.24
CA SER A 68 0.72 4.44 -3.75
C SER A 68 0.17 3.28 -2.93
N ALA A 69 -0.74 3.57 -1.99
CA ALA A 69 -1.38 2.56 -1.15
C ALA A 69 -2.04 1.45 -1.99
N ASN A 70 -2.55 1.80 -3.17
CA ASN A 70 -3.30 0.89 -4.05
C ASN A 70 -2.38 0.01 -4.91
N ALA A 71 -1.06 0.20 -4.83
CA ALA A 71 -0.07 -0.48 -5.64
C ALA A 71 0.94 -1.27 -4.79
N MET A 72 0.47 -1.98 -3.75
CA MET A 72 1.34 -2.81 -2.89
C MET A 72 2.12 -3.88 -3.64
N ALA A 73 1.60 -4.37 -4.76
CA ALA A 73 2.36 -5.26 -5.65
C ALA A 73 3.64 -4.60 -6.18
N SER A 74 3.64 -3.28 -6.43
CA SER A 74 4.82 -2.53 -6.86
C SER A 74 5.82 -2.36 -5.72
N VAL A 75 5.35 -2.19 -4.49
CA VAL A 75 6.21 -2.15 -3.28
C VAL A 75 6.89 -3.50 -3.08
N ALA A 76 6.12 -4.59 -3.09
CA ALA A 76 6.64 -5.94 -2.95
C ALA A 76 7.71 -6.22 -4.02
N LYS A 77 7.42 -5.89 -5.28
CA LYS A 77 8.38 -6.05 -6.37
C LYS A 77 9.63 -5.21 -6.19
N ALA A 78 9.52 -3.96 -5.73
CA ALA A 78 10.67 -3.10 -5.49
C ALA A 78 11.57 -3.64 -4.37
N ILE A 79 10.97 -4.17 -3.30
CA ILE A 79 11.70 -4.83 -2.20
C ILE A 79 12.40 -6.10 -2.70
N GLN A 80 11.68 -6.96 -3.42
CA GLN A 80 12.24 -8.20 -3.99
C GLN A 80 13.41 -7.89 -4.93
N GLN A 81 13.22 -6.96 -5.86
CA GLN A 81 14.26 -6.54 -6.79
C GLN A 81 15.48 -5.97 -6.04
N PHE A 82 15.27 -5.13 -5.03
CA PHE A 82 16.37 -4.61 -4.21
C PHE A 82 17.16 -5.74 -3.51
N ILE A 83 16.47 -6.71 -2.91
CA ILE A 83 17.11 -7.84 -2.22
C ILE A 83 17.88 -8.73 -3.21
N GLU A 84 17.30 -9.01 -4.38
CA GLU A 84 17.94 -9.80 -5.44
C GLU A 84 19.19 -9.11 -6.01
N GLU A 85 19.12 -7.81 -6.26
CA GLU A 85 20.25 -7.00 -6.76
C GLU A 85 21.45 -7.01 -5.81
N HIS A 86 21.23 -7.18 -4.51
CA HIS A 86 22.25 -7.23 -3.47
C HIS A 86 22.53 -8.66 -3.00
N GLY A 87 22.47 -9.63 -3.92
CA GLY A 87 22.90 -11.01 -3.66
C GLY A 87 22.01 -11.75 -2.66
N SER A 88 20.70 -11.48 -2.65
CA SER A 88 19.74 -11.99 -1.66
C SER A 88 20.05 -11.54 -0.24
N SER A 89 20.66 -10.37 -0.07
CA SER A 89 20.95 -9.76 1.22
C SER A 89 20.55 -8.28 1.18
N GLY A 90 20.45 -7.66 2.36
CA GLY A 90 20.10 -6.25 2.49
C GLY A 90 19.18 -5.98 3.66
N LEU A 91 19.12 -4.72 4.07
CA LEU A 91 18.28 -4.24 5.14
C LEU A 91 17.13 -3.42 4.57
N VAL A 92 15.89 -3.80 4.88
CA VAL A 92 14.70 -3.07 4.44
C VAL A 92 13.99 -2.52 5.66
N LEU A 93 13.66 -1.23 5.67
CA LEU A 93 12.77 -0.62 6.67
C LEU A 93 11.49 -0.19 5.97
N ILE A 94 10.34 -0.56 6.53
CA ILE A 94 9.03 -0.14 6.06
C ILE A 94 8.32 0.60 7.20
N ASP A 95 8.03 1.87 6.97
CA ASP A 95 7.35 2.77 7.90
C ASP A 95 6.15 3.43 7.20
N GLY A 96 4.97 3.39 7.83
CA GLY A 96 3.76 3.97 7.28
C GLY A 96 2.85 2.99 6.53
N LEU A 97 2.90 1.69 6.84
CA LEU A 97 1.93 0.71 6.32
C LEU A 97 0.50 0.98 6.78
N GLU A 98 0.30 1.79 7.83
CA GLU A 98 -1.01 2.29 8.26
C GLU A 98 -1.72 3.04 7.13
N TYR A 99 -0.97 3.70 6.24
CA TYR A 99 -1.53 4.37 5.06
C TYR A 99 -2.22 3.39 4.12
N VAL A 100 -1.75 2.13 4.05
CA VAL A 100 -2.35 1.08 3.22
C VAL A 100 -3.71 0.67 3.78
N ILE A 101 -3.79 0.51 5.11
CA ILE A 101 -5.03 0.14 5.81
C ILE A 101 -6.13 1.16 5.54
N LEU A 102 -5.81 2.44 5.64
CA LEU A 102 -6.76 3.54 5.41
C LEU A 102 -7.41 3.52 4.01
N HIS A 103 -6.72 2.98 2.99
CA HIS A 103 -7.17 3.04 1.59
C HIS A 103 -7.67 1.70 1.06
N ASN A 104 -7.12 0.58 1.53
CA ASN A 104 -7.35 -0.75 0.95
C ASN A 104 -7.82 -1.80 1.96
N GLY A 105 -7.88 -1.44 3.25
CA GLY A 105 -8.23 -2.36 4.33
C GLY A 105 -7.09 -3.31 4.71
N PHE A 106 -7.21 -3.91 5.89
CA PHE A 106 -6.17 -4.75 6.47
C PHE A 106 -6.15 -6.19 5.90
N PRO A 107 -7.23 -7.01 6.00
CA PRO A 107 -7.12 -8.44 5.68
C PRO A 107 -6.77 -8.77 4.21
N PRO A 108 -7.38 -8.14 3.17
CA PRO A 108 -7.13 -8.57 1.80
C PRO A 108 -5.82 -8.00 1.21
N THR A 109 -5.26 -6.95 1.81
CA THR A 109 -4.12 -6.22 1.22
C THR A 109 -2.90 -6.21 2.13
N LEU A 110 -2.98 -5.64 3.33
CA LEU A 110 -1.81 -5.54 4.21
C LEU A 110 -1.35 -6.92 4.69
N LEU A 111 -2.27 -7.74 5.20
CA LEU A 111 -1.92 -9.07 5.70
C LEU A 111 -1.33 -9.94 4.59
N ALA A 112 -1.96 -9.98 3.41
CA ALA A 112 -1.46 -10.71 2.25
C ALA A 112 -0.08 -10.21 1.78
N PHE A 113 0.17 -8.89 1.82
CA PHE A 113 1.47 -8.31 1.52
C PHE A 113 2.54 -8.76 2.51
N VAL A 114 2.24 -8.70 3.81
CA VAL A 114 3.16 -9.12 4.88
C VAL A 114 3.46 -10.62 4.79
N GLU A 115 2.46 -11.46 4.59
CA GLU A 115 2.62 -12.92 4.42
C GLU A 115 3.52 -13.24 3.23
N HIS A 116 3.26 -12.62 2.07
CA HIS A 116 4.09 -12.82 0.88
C HIS A 116 5.52 -12.31 1.07
N LEU A 117 5.69 -11.17 1.73
CA LEU A 117 7.01 -10.60 1.99
C LEU A 117 7.81 -11.47 2.97
N ASN A 118 7.15 -12.02 4.00
CA ASN A 118 7.77 -12.92 4.97
C ASN A 118 8.21 -14.24 4.29
N GLU A 119 7.32 -14.85 3.51
CA GLU A 119 7.64 -16.08 2.75
C GLU A 119 8.83 -15.87 1.82
N PHE A 120 8.86 -14.75 1.09
CA PHE A 120 10.00 -14.39 0.25
C PHE A 120 11.29 -14.22 1.08
N THR A 121 11.21 -13.49 2.19
CA THR A 121 12.38 -13.15 3.02
C THR A 121 13.01 -14.39 3.66
N MET A 122 12.21 -15.41 4.03
CA MET A 122 12.69 -16.69 4.59
C MET A 122 13.70 -17.40 3.69
N GLY A 123 13.61 -17.23 2.37
CA GLY A 123 14.55 -17.80 1.39
C GLY A 123 15.83 -16.99 1.17
N THR A 124 16.01 -15.88 1.90
CA THR A 124 17.08 -14.90 1.67
C THR A 124 17.94 -14.70 2.92
N GLN A 125 18.95 -13.84 2.82
CA GLN A 125 19.74 -13.31 3.92
C GLN A 125 19.35 -11.86 4.29
N ALA A 126 18.24 -11.36 3.75
CA ALA A 126 17.75 -10.02 4.04
C ALA A 126 17.13 -9.94 5.45
N VAL A 127 17.14 -8.74 6.00
CA VAL A 127 16.43 -8.40 7.24
C VAL A 127 15.41 -7.32 6.90
N VAL A 128 14.15 -7.55 7.22
CA VAL A 128 13.08 -6.59 6.99
C VAL A 128 12.58 -6.10 8.36
N LEU A 129 12.55 -4.79 8.55
CA LEU A 129 11.99 -4.12 9.72
C LEU A 129 10.69 -3.45 9.30
N ILE A 130 9.60 -3.76 9.98
CA ILE A 130 8.30 -3.10 9.79
C ILE A 130 8.01 -2.29 11.04
N ALA A 131 8.06 -0.97 10.93
CA ALA A 131 7.66 -0.07 12.01
C ALA A 131 6.13 0.02 12.02
N PHE A 132 5.53 -0.27 13.18
CA PHE A 132 4.08 -0.27 13.29
C PHE A 132 3.63 0.18 14.68
N ARG A 133 2.58 1.01 14.72
CA ARG A 133 1.97 1.47 15.98
C ARG A 133 0.83 0.52 16.39
N PRO A 134 0.94 -0.20 17.52
CA PRO A 134 -0.08 -1.17 17.94
C PRO A 134 -1.49 -0.57 18.05
N GLN A 135 -1.57 0.70 18.47
CA GLN A 135 -2.84 1.43 18.64
C GLN A 135 -3.61 1.69 17.33
N THR A 136 -2.98 1.48 16.16
CA THR A 136 -3.61 1.72 14.85
C THR A 136 -4.33 0.49 14.28
N LEU A 137 -4.26 -0.66 14.98
CA LEU A 137 -4.90 -1.91 14.60
C LEU A 137 -5.90 -2.35 15.66
N ASP A 138 -6.92 -3.06 15.21
CA ASP A 138 -7.74 -3.84 16.13
C ASP A 138 -6.90 -4.99 16.74
N PRO A 139 -7.15 -5.41 18.00
CA PRO A 139 -6.36 -6.46 18.66
C PRO A 139 -6.25 -7.77 17.87
N ARG A 140 -7.28 -8.10 17.08
CA ARG A 140 -7.29 -9.27 16.20
C ARG A 140 -6.33 -9.11 15.02
N GLU A 141 -6.25 -7.93 14.44
CA GLU A 141 -5.39 -7.64 13.30
C GLU A 141 -3.92 -7.61 13.71
N LEU A 142 -3.62 -7.02 14.88
CA LEU A 142 -2.29 -7.06 15.47
C LEU A 142 -1.83 -8.51 15.71
N ALA A 143 -2.65 -9.34 16.36
CA ALA A 143 -2.34 -10.74 16.59
C ALA A 143 -2.10 -11.56 15.30
N LEU A 144 -2.72 -11.17 14.17
CA LEU A 144 -2.45 -11.78 12.86
C LEU A 144 -1.07 -11.40 12.31
N LEU A 145 -0.61 -10.16 12.54
CA LEU A 145 0.74 -9.73 12.18
C LEU A 145 1.79 -10.39 13.09
N GLU A 146 1.61 -10.33 14.40
CA GLU A 146 2.50 -10.92 15.40
C GLU A 146 2.71 -12.43 15.18
N ARG A 147 1.68 -13.14 14.71
CA ARG A 147 1.80 -14.57 14.38
C ARG A 147 2.70 -14.83 13.17
N ASN A 148 2.74 -13.90 12.21
CA ASN A 148 3.48 -14.05 10.97
C ASN A 148 4.90 -13.45 11.04
N LEU A 149 5.19 -12.58 12.02
CA LEU A 149 6.42 -11.80 12.11
C LEU A 149 7.15 -12.01 13.44
N GLN A 150 8.45 -11.72 13.50
CA GLN A 150 9.16 -11.70 14.78
C GLN A 150 8.99 -10.34 15.47
N VAL A 151 8.26 -10.33 16.59
CA VAL A 151 7.96 -9.10 17.34
C VAL A 151 9.18 -8.58 18.10
N LEU A 152 9.38 -7.27 18.06
CA LEU A 152 10.34 -6.51 18.85
C LEU A 152 9.60 -5.39 19.59
N ASP A 153 9.64 -5.40 20.92
CA ASP A 153 9.13 -4.30 21.74
C ASP A 153 10.06 -3.09 21.61
N GLY A 154 9.52 -1.97 21.16
CA GLY A 154 10.26 -0.73 20.95
C GLY A 154 10.93 -0.20 22.21
N LYS A 155 10.36 -0.38 23.40
CA LYS A 155 10.97 0.07 24.66
C LYS A 155 12.21 -0.75 24.99
N ASP A 156 12.13 -2.06 24.80
CA ASP A 156 13.26 -2.96 25.03
C ASP A 156 14.38 -2.68 24.03
N VAL A 157 14.04 -2.54 22.74
CA VAL A 157 15.02 -2.20 21.69
C VAL A 157 15.67 -0.85 21.96
N LYS A 158 14.87 0.17 22.32
CA LYS A 158 15.37 1.50 22.66
C LYS A 158 16.36 1.44 23.83
N SER A 159 16.00 0.75 24.91
CA SER A 159 16.89 0.60 26.07
C SER A 159 18.23 -0.07 25.71
N GLN A 160 18.21 -1.08 24.84
CA GLN A 160 19.42 -1.74 24.38
C GLN A 160 20.29 -0.84 23.50
N LEU A 161 19.68 -0.07 22.61
CA LEU A 161 20.38 0.91 21.79
C LEU A 161 20.99 2.02 22.66
N ASP A 162 20.27 2.50 23.67
CA ASP A 162 20.75 3.54 24.59
C ASP A 162 21.96 3.03 25.41
N ILE A 163 21.96 1.76 25.84
CA ILE A 163 23.10 1.14 26.54
C ILE A 163 24.31 0.98 25.58
N GLU A 164 24.08 0.56 24.34
CA GLU A 164 25.13 0.38 23.32
C GLU A 164 25.80 1.73 22.99
N GLU A 165 25.00 2.78 22.75
CA GLU A 165 25.49 4.14 22.51
C GLU A 165 26.24 4.71 23.72
N LEU A 166 25.75 4.48 24.94
CA LEU A 166 26.45 4.92 26.16
C LEU A 166 27.81 4.20 26.33
N GLY A 167 27.89 2.92 25.97
CA GLY A 167 29.13 2.14 25.97
C GLY A 167 30.16 2.66 24.96
N GLU A 168 29.71 3.07 23.77
CA GLU A 168 30.56 3.71 22.76
C GLU A 168 31.10 5.07 23.23
N ILE A 169 30.25 5.90 23.85
CA ILE A 169 30.65 7.22 24.39
C ILE A 169 31.63 7.08 25.55
N LEU A 170 31.44 6.07 26.41
CA LEU A 170 32.33 5.78 27.55
C LEU A 170 33.59 4.99 27.15
N GLY A 171 33.83 4.73 25.86
CA GLY A 171 35.06 4.10 25.36
C GLY A 171 35.23 2.63 25.76
N SER A 172 34.15 1.94 26.09
CA SER A 172 34.18 0.51 26.46
C SER A 172 33.95 -0.34 25.21
N GLY A 173 35.03 -0.72 24.53
CA GLY A 173 34.98 -1.67 23.41
C GLY A 173 34.39 -3.04 23.81
N PRO A 174 34.06 -3.90 22.84
CA PRO A 174 33.25 -5.09 23.09
C PRO A 174 33.94 -6.04 24.08
N PHE A 175 33.24 -6.34 25.18
CA PHE A 175 33.62 -7.40 26.11
C PHE A 175 33.67 -8.74 25.38
N ALA A 176 34.82 -9.07 24.81
CA ALA A 176 35.18 -10.42 24.39
C ALA A 176 35.65 -11.21 25.62
N GLU A 177 34.70 -11.96 26.18
CA GLU A 177 34.84 -13.37 26.58
C GLU A 177 36.07 -13.76 27.43
N GLN A 178 35.86 -13.98 28.74
CA GLN A 178 36.60 -15.00 29.48
C GLN A 178 35.67 -15.76 30.42
N ARG A 179 35.23 -16.91 29.91
CA ARG A 179 34.74 -18.03 30.71
C ARG A 179 35.97 -18.80 31.19
N SER A 180 36.41 -18.57 32.42
CA SER A 180 37.31 -19.48 33.11
C SER A 180 36.80 -19.76 34.51
N THR A 181 36.55 -21.05 34.72
CA THR A 181 36.30 -21.75 35.97
C THR A 181 37.24 -21.33 37.09
N GLU A 182 36.70 -20.79 38.18
CA GLU A 182 37.35 -20.94 39.49
C GLU A 182 36.30 -21.03 40.59
N LYS A 183 36.14 -22.26 41.11
CA LYS A 183 35.57 -22.48 42.43
C LYS A 183 36.55 -21.89 43.44
N MET A 184 36.01 -21.16 44.43
CA MET A 184 36.18 -21.42 45.86
C MET A 184 36.48 -20.17 46.71
N ASN A 185 35.74 -20.12 47.82
CA ASN A 185 35.99 -19.42 49.09
C ASN A 185 35.62 -17.93 49.25
N ALA A 186 34.43 -17.78 49.85
CA ALA A 186 34.12 -16.89 50.97
C ALA A 186 35.28 -16.08 51.57
N THR A 187 35.06 -14.77 51.75
CA THR A 187 34.94 -14.12 53.07
C THR A 187 34.90 -12.59 52.94
N LYS A 188 33.72 -12.03 53.30
CA LYS A 188 33.52 -10.81 54.11
C LYS A 188 33.80 -9.42 53.49
N VAL A 189 33.03 -8.46 54.02
CA VAL A 189 33.11 -6.98 53.93
C VAL A 189 32.33 -6.39 52.74
N LEU A 190 31.42 -5.42 52.85
CA LEU A 190 30.64 -4.78 53.93
C LEU A 190 29.65 -3.84 53.19
N SER A 191 28.39 -3.81 53.65
CA SER A 191 27.43 -2.69 53.62
C SER A 191 26.89 -2.04 52.32
N SER A 192 25.55 -1.88 52.40
CA SER A 192 24.64 -0.80 51.95
C SER A 192 24.21 -0.70 50.49
N LEU A 193 22.91 -0.99 50.26
CA LEU A 193 22.12 -0.52 49.11
C LEU A 193 22.05 1.02 49.07
N PRO A 194 22.08 1.65 47.88
CA PRO A 194 21.62 3.03 47.71
C PRO A 194 20.11 3.12 47.50
N ASP A 195 19.54 4.20 48.05
CA ASP A 195 18.14 4.61 48.05
C ASP A 195 17.62 4.90 46.62
N MET A 196 16.43 4.37 46.30
CA MET A 196 15.71 4.58 45.04
C MET A 196 14.83 5.83 45.16
N ARG A 197 15.44 7.02 45.02
CA ARG A 197 14.71 8.28 44.80
C ARG A 197 15.34 9.02 43.63
N GLY A 198 14.61 9.08 42.50
CA GLY A 198 14.99 9.91 41.36
C GLY A 198 15.05 11.40 41.73
N PRO A 199 15.73 12.23 40.92
CA PRO A 199 15.90 13.65 41.22
C PRO A 199 14.53 14.37 41.26
N PRO A 200 14.37 15.41 42.09
CA PRO A 200 13.18 16.23 42.08
C PRO A 200 13.13 17.01 40.76
N VAL A 201 12.00 16.92 40.05
CA VAL A 201 11.74 17.68 38.82
C VAL A 201 11.02 18.96 39.22
N ASP A 202 11.63 20.11 38.95
CA ASP A 202 11.03 21.41 39.21
C ASP A 202 9.86 21.64 38.23
N ARG A 203 8.73 22.15 38.73
CA ARG A 203 7.47 22.25 37.95
C ARG A 203 7.02 23.68 37.78
N VAL A 204 6.60 24.03 36.57
CA VAL A 204 6.04 25.35 36.24
C VAL A 204 4.55 25.25 35.90
N ARG A 205 3.73 26.14 36.46
CA ARG A 205 2.30 26.22 36.10
C ARG A 205 2.11 27.12 34.89
N CYS A 206 1.33 26.62 33.93
CA CYS A 206 0.89 27.41 32.79
C CYS A 206 0.01 28.59 33.25
N PRO A 207 0.33 29.84 32.89
CA PRO A 207 -0.47 31.01 33.26
C PRO A 207 -1.82 31.08 32.53
N LYS A 208 -2.00 30.31 31.45
CA LYS A 208 -3.21 30.34 30.62
C LYS A 208 -4.27 29.31 31.04
N CYS A 209 -3.87 28.08 31.37
CA CYS A 209 -4.80 26.99 31.70
C CYS A 209 -4.53 26.33 33.05
N GLY A 210 -3.47 26.73 33.78
CA GLY A 210 -3.15 26.21 35.11
C GLY A 210 -2.50 24.83 35.15
N THR A 211 -2.32 24.17 34.00
CA THR A 211 -1.65 22.87 33.88
C THR A 211 -0.21 22.96 34.40
N GLU A 212 0.20 22.02 35.24
CA GLU A 212 1.60 21.85 35.63
C GLU A 212 2.39 21.21 34.49
N ASN A 213 3.50 21.82 34.12
CA ASN A 213 4.41 21.33 33.09
C ASN A 213 5.81 21.20 33.70
N ASP A 214 6.62 20.39 33.05
CA ASP A 214 8.06 20.33 33.29
C ASP A 214 8.71 21.69 32.97
N ASP A 215 9.77 22.08 33.67
CA ASP A 215 10.45 23.36 33.42
C ASP A 215 11.26 23.36 32.11
N GLU A 216 11.63 22.17 31.60
CA GLU A 216 12.32 21.98 30.33
C GLU A 216 11.44 22.21 29.08
N VAL A 217 10.10 22.20 29.22
CA VAL A 217 9.21 22.36 28.04
C VAL A 217 8.93 23.83 27.72
N ALA A 218 9.12 24.22 26.46
CA ALA A 218 8.87 25.59 26.01
C ALA A 218 7.37 25.96 25.89
N PHE A 219 6.49 24.96 25.78
CA PHE A 219 5.06 25.13 25.56
C PHE A 219 4.24 24.24 26.50
N CYS A 220 3.09 24.73 26.93
CA CYS A 220 2.17 23.96 27.76
C CYS A 220 1.62 22.75 27.01
N VAL A 221 1.72 21.57 27.61
CA VAL A 221 1.29 20.28 27.04
C VAL A 221 -0.23 20.23 26.78
N TYR A 222 -1.01 20.96 27.56
CA TYR A 222 -2.47 20.95 27.43
C TYR A 222 -3.00 21.98 26.43
N CYS A 223 -2.53 23.23 26.47
CA CYS A 223 -3.12 24.32 25.68
C CYS A 223 -2.17 24.97 24.67
N GLY A 224 -0.89 24.58 24.64
CA GLY A 224 0.11 25.06 23.69
C GLY A 224 0.64 26.47 23.91
N SER A 225 0.32 27.14 25.04
CA SER A 225 0.88 28.47 25.33
C SER A 225 2.36 28.40 25.73
N LEU A 226 3.17 29.35 25.28
CA LEU A 226 4.56 29.51 25.70
C LEU A 226 4.67 29.70 27.22
N LEU A 227 5.66 29.05 27.83
CA LEU A 227 5.93 29.14 29.27
C LEU A 227 6.96 30.26 29.57
N PRO A 228 6.87 30.96 30.71
CA PRO A 228 7.58 32.23 30.94
C PRO A 228 9.10 32.14 30.89
N ASP A 229 9.69 31.02 31.32
CA ASP A 229 11.14 30.88 31.46
C ASP A 229 11.87 30.71 30.11
N HIS A 230 11.14 30.39 29.03
CA HIS A 230 11.69 30.24 27.67
C HIS A 230 11.50 31.49 26.79
N ALA A 231 10.92 32.56 27.33
CA ALA A 231 10.71 33.82 26.61
C ALA A 231 11.98 34.69 26.46
N GLY A 232 13.10 34.29 27.08
CA GLY A 232 14.33 35.09 27.19
C GLY A 232 15.42 34.84 26.14
N VAL A 233 15.26 33.90 25.19
CA VAL A 233 16.32 33.60 24.21
C VAL A 233 16.12 34.42 22.92
N PRO A 234 17.00 35.37 22.58
CA PRO A 234 16.91 36.11 21.32
C PRO A 234 17.24 35.20 20.11
N PRO A 235 16.70 35.47 18.91
CA PRO A 235 16.96 34.64 17.74
C PRO A 235 18.43 34.74 17.29
N SER A 236 19.08 33.58 17.14
CA SER A 236 20.48 33.46 16.66
C SER A 236 20.68 33.97 15.22
N PRO A 237 21.89 34.46 14.89
CA PRO A 237 22.16 35.20 13.65
C PRO A 237 22.28 34.31 12.40
N THR A 238 21.99 34.96 11.27
CA THR A 238 22.05 34.51 9.87
C THR A 238 23.09 33.45 9.53
N ALA A 239 22.61 32.38 8.87
CA ALA A 239 23.42 31.29 8.29
C ALA A 239 24.46 31.80 7.27
N PRO A 240 25.65 31.16 7.16
CA PRO A 240 26.66 31.55 6.19
C PRO A 240 26.20 31.31 4.75
N ARG A 241 26.59 32.22 3.87
CA ARG A 241 26.31 32.18 2.44
C ARG A 241 27.02 30.98 1.78
N ALA A 242 26.24 30.09 1.16
CA ALA A 242 26.76 28.97 0.39
C ALA A 242 27.67 29.44 -0.77
N PRO A 243 28.73 28.70 -1.12
CA PRO A 243 29.61 29.05 -2.23
C PRO A 243 28.87 28.93 -3.57
N ASN A 244 29.04 29.94 -4.43
CA ASN A 244 28.50 29.98 -5.78
C ASN A 244 29.18 28.94 -6.68
N LEU A 245 28.60 27.73 -6.79
CA LEU A 245 28.88 26.82 -7.90
C LEU A 245 27.93 27.16 -9.07
N SER A 246 28.22 28.26 -9.78
CA SER A 246 27.47 28.65 -11.00
C SER A 246 28.17 28.26 -12.31
N GLY A 247 29.19 27.40 -12.27
CA GLY A 247 29.84 26.90 -13.48
C GLY A 247 29.74 25.38 -13.58
N ALA A 248 29.07 24.89 -14.63
CA ALA A 248 29.07 23.50 -15.10
C ALA A 248 28.03 22.50 -14.53
N LEU A 249 26.77 22.91 -14.35
CA LEU A 249 25.67 21.99 -14.69
C LEU A 249 25.11 22.37 -16.05
N LYS A 250 25.32 21.49 -17.04
CA LYS A 250 24.61 21.54 -18.31
C LYS A 250 23.11 21.46 -17.98
N PRO A 251 22.25 22.39 -18.44
CA PRO A 251 20.83 22.30 -18.17
C PRO A 251 20.32 20.98 -18.75
N ILE A 252 19.85 20.09 -17.87
CA ILE A 252 19.13 18.89 -18.26
C ILE A 252 17.91 19.42 -19.04
N PRO A 253 17.70 19.00 -20.30
CA PRO A 253 16.54 19.47 -21.06
C PRO A 253 15.29 19.15 -20.24
N PRO A 254 14.30 20.05 -20.16
CA PRO A 254 13.09 19.79 -19.41
C PRO A 254 12.35 18.66 -20.12
N VAL A 255 12.60 17.41 -19.72
CA VAL A 255 11.65 16.31 -19.93
C VAL A 255 10.56 16.51 -18.88
N ALA A 256 9.87 17.64 -18.98
CA ALA A 256 8.58 17.84 -18.36
C ALA A 256 7.61 16.92 -19.11
N ARG A 257 7.63 15.63 -18.76
CA ARG A 257 6.42 14.83 -18.92
C ARG A 257 5.45 15.42 -17.91
N ALA A 258 4.64 16.38 -18.36
CA ALA A 258 3.45 16.80 -17.63
C ALA A 258 2.71 15.51 -17.26
N PHE A 259 2.72 15.17 -15.97
CA PHE A 259 1.96 14.05 -15.48
C PHE A 259 0.50 14.39 -15.76
N PRO A 260 -0.25 13.53 -16.48
CA PRO A 260 -1.66 13.79 -16.67
C PRO A 260 -2.29 13.79 -15.29
N GLU A 261 -2.72 14.97 -14.83
CA GLU A 261 -3.74 15.07 -13.79
C GLU A 261 -4.79 14.00 -14.09
N ARG A 262 -5.11 13.14 -13.11
CA ARG A 262 -6.18 12.16 -13.27
C ARG A 262 -7.47 12.93 -13.49
N ARG A 263 -7.77 13.20 -14.76
CA ARG A 263 -9.09 13.67 -15.18
C ARG A 263 -10.08 12.58 -14.73
N PRO A 264 -11.21 12.97 -14.13
CA PRO A 264 -12.27 12.02 -13.81
C PRO A 264 -12.55 11.12 -15.02
N ASP A 265 -12.79 9.81 -14.83
CA ASP A 265 -13.25 8.92 -15.91
C ASP A 265 -14.70 9.30 -16.26
N PHE A 266 -14.85 10.40 -17.00
CA PHE A 266 -16.13 10.94 -17.44
C PHE A 266 -16.91 9.91 -18.25
N VAL A 267 -16.21 9.04 -18.99
CA VAL A 267 -16.84 7.96 -19.75
C VAL A 267 -17.47 6.93 -18.80
N GLY A 268 -16.80 6.61 -17.70
CA GLY A 268 -17.35 5.79 -16.62
C GLY A 268 -18.61 6.41 -15.99
N LEU A 269 -18.58 7.69 -15.68
CA LEU A 269 -19.73 8.44 -15.13
C LEU A 269 -20.91 8.48 -16.10
N ILE A 270 -20.66 8.71 -17.39
CA ILE A 270 -21.69 8.65 -18.44
C ILE A 270 -22.32 7.25 -18.51
N GLY A 271 -21.51 6.20 -18.36
CA GLY A 271 -22.02 4.83 -18.27
C GLY A 271 -22.98 4.62 -17.09
N ALA A 272 -22.66 5.19 -15.92
CA ALA A 272 -23.55 5.14 -14.75
C ALA A 272 -24.84 5.93 -14.97
N ALA A 273 -24.78 7.10 -15.61
CA ALA A 273 -25.95 7.89 -15.97
C ALA A 273 -26.89 7.13 -16.91
N PHE A 274 -26.36 6.48 -17.95
CA PHE A 274 -27.17 5.63 -18.83
C PHE A 274 -27.78 4.45 -18.09
N PHE A 275 -27.06 3.81 -17.16
CA PHE A 275 -27.62 2.72 -16.36
C PHE A 275 -28.83 3.17 -15.55
N LEU A 276 -28.73 4.30 -14.83
CA LEU A 276 -29.85 4.85 -14.07
C LEU A 276 -31.02 5.24 -14.97
N LEU A 277 -30.75 5.83 -16.14
CA LEU A 277 -31.77 6.14 -17.13
C LEU A 277 -32.50 4.87 -17.60
N ILE A 278 -31.77 3.79 -17.89
CA ILE A 278 -32.33 2.51 -18.33
C ILE A 278 -33.20 1.91 -17.23
N VAL A 279 -32.74 1.91 -15.98
CA VAL A 279 -33.55 1.46 -14.83
C VAL A 279 -34.84 2.27 -14.75
N GLY A 280 -34.75 3.61 -14.82
CA GLY A 280 -35.93 4.48 -14.82
C GLY A 280 -36.92 4.16 -15.95
N ILE A 281 -36.42 3.98 -17.18
CA ILE A 281 -37.24 3.60 -18.34
C ILE A 281 -37.94 2.26 -18.12
N VAL A 282 -37.22 1.23 -17.67
CA VAL A 282 -37.77 -0.11 -17.47
C VAL A 282 -38.87 -0.11 -16.40
N PHE A 283 -38.68 0.62 -15.30
CA PHE A 283 -39.71 0.80 -14.28
C PHE A 283 -40.90 1.62 -14.77
N THR A 284 -40.68 2.61 -15.64
CA THR A 284 -41.76 3.40 -16.25
C THR A 284 -42.60 2.56 -17.20
N LEU A 285 -41.96 1.63 -17.94
CA LEU A 285 -42.63 0.71 -18.85
C LEU A 285 -43.35 -0.45 -18.13
N ASN A 286 -42.95 -0.77 -16.89
CA ASN A 286 -43.56 -1.81 -16.07
C ASN A 286 -43.57 -1.41 -14.59
N THR A 287 -44.64 -0.73 -14.18
CA THR A 287 -44.82 -0.27 -12.80
C THR A 287 -44.97 -1.42 -11.80
N ASP A 288 -45.47 -2.57 -12.25
CA ASP A 288 -45.69 -3.76 -11.43
C ASP A 288 -44.48 -4.70 -11.42
N LEU A 289 -43.32 -4.28 -11.95
CA LEU A 289 -42.13 -5.13 -12.09
C LEU A 289 -41.73 -5.81 -10.78
N LEU A 290 -41.69 -5.05 -9.68
CA LEU A 290 -41.31 -5.58 -8.36
C LEU A 290 -42.34 -6.55 -7.80
N THR A 291 -43.62 -6.26 -8.00
CA THR A 291 -44.73 -7.13 -7.57
C THR A 291 -44.70 -8.45 -8.33
N ASN A 292 -44.52 -8.39 -9.65
CA ASN A 292 -44.38 -9.57 -10.52
C ASN A 292 -43.13 -10.39 -10.18
N LEU A 293 -42.01 -9.73 -9.90
CA LEU A 293 -40.77 -10.39 -9.50
C LEU A 293 -40.92 -11.13 -8.17
N ARG A 294 -41.55 -10.49 -7.19
CA ARG A 294 -41.80 -11.08 -5.88
C ARG A 294 -42.69 -12.31 -5.97
N SER A 295 -43.81 -12.21 -6.69
CA SER A 295 -44.73 -13.34 -6.83
C SER A 295 -44.09 -14.52 -7.58
N TRP A 296 -43.27 -14.24 -8.59
CA TRP A 296 -42.50 -15.28 -9.27
C TRP A 296 -41.47 -15.94 -8.36
N TRP A 297 -40.78 -15.16 -7.52
CA TRP A 297 -39.83 -15.71 -6.55
C TRP A 297 -40.48 -16.71 -5.60
N ASP A 298 -41.66 -16.39 -5.08
CA ASP A 298 -42.41 -17.30 -4.20
C ASP A 298 -42.74 -18.63 -4.90
N LEU A 299 -43.06 -18.59 -6.21
CA LEU A 299 -43.29 -19.78 -7.03
C LEU A 299 -42.02 -20.61 -7.25
N VAL A 300 -40.86 -19.97 -7.42
CA VAL A 300 -39.58 -20.68 -7.58
C VAL A 300 -39.19 -21.38 -6.29
N VAL A 301 -39.37 -20.73 -5.13
CA VAL A 301 -39.09 -21.32 -3.82
C VAL A 301 -40.01 -22.51 -3.54
N ALA A 302 -41.28 -22.43 -3.94
CA ALA A 302 -42.25 -23.50 -3.72
C ALA A 302 -42.18 -24.63 -4.77
N GLY A 303 -41.89 -24.31 -6.03
CA GLY A 303 -42.03 -25.21 -7.18
C GLY A 303 -40.72 -25.65 -7.84
N GLY A 304 -39.58 -25.18 -7.35
CA GLY A 304 -38.25 -25.51 -7.86
C GLY A 304 -37.71 -24.54 -8.92
N LEU A 305 -36.44 -24.75 -9.27
CA LEU A 305 -35.76 -24.02 -10.34
C LEU A 305 -36.43 -24.41 -11.67
N PHE A 306 -36.66 -23.46 -12.59
CA PHE A 306 -37.32 -23.63 -13.91
C PHE A 306 -38.83 -23.32 -14.02
N VAL A 307 -39.45 -22.70 -13.01
CA VAL A 307 -40.76 -22.06 -13.18
C VAL A 307 -40.63 -20.85 -14.13
N ARG A 308 -41.44 -20.83 -15.20
CA ARG A 308 -41.45 -19.72 -16.19
C ARG A 308 -41.81 -18.39 -15.51
N PRO A 309 -41.01 -17.32 -15.70
CA PRO A 309 -41.36 -15.99 -15.21
C PRO A 309 -42.65 -15.44 -15.85
N PRO A 310 -43.41 -14.60 -15.14
CA PRO A 310 -44.49 -13.80 -15.72
C PRO A 310 -44.01 -12.99 -16.93
N ASP A 311 -44.88 -12.81 -17.92
CA ASP A 311 -44.53 -12.14 -19.17
C ASP A 311 -44.05 -10.69 -18.94
N GLY A 312 -44.57 -10.01 -17.91
CA GLY A 312 -44.08 -8.68 -17.52
C GLY A 312 -42.58 -8.65 -17.16
N ILE A 313 -42.07 -9.67 -16.45
CA ILE A 313 -40.63 -9.78 -16.14
C ILE A 313 -39.84 -10.04 -17.42
N ILE A 314 -40.34 -10.94 -18.27
CA ILE A 314 -39.66 -11.30 -19.53
C ILE A 314 -39.55 -10.07 -20.44
N THR A 315 -40.64 -9.31 -20.62
CA THR A 315 -40.66 -8.08 -21.41
C THR A 315 -39.73 -7.01 -20.83
N SER A 316 -39.76 -6.79 -19.51
CA SER A 316 -38.85 -5.85 -18.85
C SER A 316 -37.38 -6.25 -19.00
N ALA A 317 -37.07 -7.55 -18.91
CA ALA A 317 -35.72 -8.06 -19.13
C ALA A 317 -35.23 -7.83 -20.58
N ILE A 318 -36.10 -8.01 -21.58
CA ILE A 318 -35.78 -7.75 -22.99
C ILE A 318 -35.40 -6.28 -23.18
N PHE A 319 -36.21 -5.35 -22.67
CA PHE A 319 -35.91 -3.91 -22.76
C PHE A 319 -34.65 -3.54 -21.98
N PHE A 320 -34.49 -4.06 -20.76
CA PHE A 320 -33.33 -3.80 -19.92
C PHE A 320 -32.02 -4.23 -20.59
N PHE A 321 -31.91 -5.50 -21.01
CA PHE A 321 -30.70 -6.00 -21.65
C PHE A 321 -30.49 -5.40 -23.06
N GLY A 322 -31.56 -5.12 -23.81
CA GLY A 322 -31.47 -4.44 -25.09
C GLY A 322 -30.87 -3.03 -24.98
N LEU A 323 -31.40 -2.22 -24.06
CA LEU A 323 -30.90 -0.87 -23.82
C LEU A 323 -29.50 -0.86 -23.19
N LEU A 324 -29.21 -1.81 -22.29
CA LEU A 324 -27.88 -1.96 -21.68
C LEU A 324 -26.84 -2.35 -22.73
N GLY A 325 -27.21 -3.22 -23.68
CA GLY A 325 -26.40 -3.54 -24.84
C GLY A 325 -26.06 -2.30 -25.66
N LEU A 326 -27.08 -1.53 -26.06
CA LEU A 326 -26.92 -0.31 -26.85
C LEU A 326 -26.07 0.76 -26.14
N SER A 327 -26.29 0.96 -24.84
CA SER A 327 -25.49 1.87 -24.01
C SER A 327 -24.00 1.48 -23.95
N ASN A 328 -23.69 0.19 -23.93
CA ASN A 328 -22.31 -0.28 -23.98
C ASN A 328 -21.62 0.04 -25.32
N PHE A 329 -22.34 0.03 -26.45
CA PHE A 329 -21.79 0.51 -27.72
C PHE A 329 -21.56 2.02 -27.73
N LEU A 330 -22.50 2.80 -27.19
CA LEU A 330 -22.38 4.25 -27.05
C LEU A 330 -21.16 4.63 -26.20
N THR A 331 -21.02 4.03 -25.01
CA THR A 331 -19.88 4.27 -24.12
C THR A 331 -18.56 3.76 -24.70
N SER A 332 -18.58 2.64 -25.45
CA SER A 332 -17.41 2.17 -26.20
C SER A 332 -16.96 3.16 -27.28
N GLY A 333 -17.90 3.66 -28.09
CA GLY A 333 -17.61 4.65 -29.13
C GLY A 333 -17.02 5.93 -28.55
N LEU A 334 -17.61 6.41 -27.44
CA LEU A 334 -17.11 7.57 -26.73
C LEU A 334 -15.69 7.35 -26.18
N ARG A 335 -15.42 6.18 -25.59
CA ARG A 335 -14.09 5.81 -25.08
C ARG A 335 -13.05 5.69 -26.18
N TRP A 336 -13.45 5.17 -27.34
CA TRP A 336 -12.57 5.08 -28.52
C TRP A 336 -12.19 6.47 -29.03
N ILE A 337 -13.15 7.40 -29.08
CA ILE A 337 -12.96 8.77 -29.57
C ILE A 337 -12.15 9.62 -28.57
N LEU A 338 -12.46 9.54 -27.27
CA LEU A 338 -11.88 10.42 -26.24
C LEU A 338 -10.54 9.90 -25.68
N ASP A 339 -10.46 8.63 -25.28
CA ASP A 339 -9.31 8.13 -24.50
C ASP A 339 -8.28 7.38 -25.37
N ARG A 340 -8.59 7.14 -26.65
CA ARG A 340 -7.81 6.30 -27.58
C ARG A 340 -7.48 4.90 -27.01
N SER A 341 -8.17 4.47 -25.96
CA SER A 341 -7.91 3.22 -25.22
C SER A 341 -8.59 2.05 -25.93
N ARG A 342 -7.91 1.47 -26.93
CA ARG A 342 -8.44 0.40 -27.78
C ARG A 342 -8.89 -0.85 -27.00
N PHE A 343 -8.21 -1.16 -25.89
CA PHE A 343 -8.52 -2.34 -25.07
C PHE A 343 -9.76 -2.15 -24.18
N GLY A 344 -9.93 -0.97 -23.58
CA GLY A 344 -11.12 -0.65 -22.78
C GLY A 344 -12.39 -0.57 -23.62
N ALA A 345 -12.27 -0.08 -24.87
CA ALA A 345 -13.37 -0.08 -25.83
C ALA A 345 -13.80 -1.51 -26.21
N LEU A 346 -12.85 -2.42 -26.47
CA LEU A 346 -13.15 -3.81 -26.83
C LEU A 346 -14.00 -4.53 -25.77
N ALA A 347 -13.68 -4.37 -24.48
CA ALA A 347 -14.46 -4.96 -23.40
C ALA A 347 -15.93 -4.52 -23.44
N ARG A 348 -16.17 -3.23 -23.71
CA ARG A 348 -17.53 -2.66 -23.80
C ARG A 348 -18.28 -3.14 -25.03
N VAL A 349 -17.60 -3.28 -26.18
CA VAL A 349 -18.20 -3.89 -27.38
C VAL A 349 -18.65 -5.32 -27.10
N LEU A 350 -17.78 -6.16 -26.54
CA LEU A 350 -18.10 -7.55 -26.23
C LEU A 350 -19.25 -7.66 -25.21
N ALA A 351 -19.24 -6.82 -24.18
CA ALA A 351 -20.36 -6.72 -23.23
C ALA A 351 -21.67 -6.30 -23.93
N GLY A 352 -21.60 -5.30 -24.83
CA GLY A 352 -22.73 -4.84 -25.63
C GLY A 352 -23.35 -5.96 -26.47
N VAL A 353 -22.52 -6.71 -27.20
CA VAL A 353 -22.96 -7.88 -27.98
C VAL A 353 -23.55 -8.96 -27.05
N GLY A 354 -22.94 -9.20 -25.89
CA GLY A 354 -23.41 -10.18 -24.90
C GLY A 354 -24.78 -9.85 -24.32
N PHE A 355 -25.07 -8.58 -24.06
CA PHE A 355 -26.39 -8.14 -23.59
C PHE A 355 -27.43 -8.14 -24.72
N LEU A 356 -27.07 -7.76 -25.95
CA LEU A 356 -27.98 -7.86 -27.10
C LEU A 356 -28.33 -9.32 -27.45
N SER A 357 -27.36 -10.24 -27.35
CA SER A 357 -27.62 -11.66 -27.56
C SER A 357 -28.54 -12.22 -26.48
N LEU A 358 -28.35 -11.81 -25.21
CA LEU A 358 -29.26 -12.18 -24.12
C LEU A 358 -30.68 -11.62 -24.34
N ALA A 359 -30.80 -10.37 -24.78
CA ALA A 359 -32.09 -9.77 -25.12
C ALA A 359 -32.80 -10.54 -26.25
N LEU A 360 -32.06 -10.92 -27.29
CA LEU A 360 -32.57 -11.72 -28.41
C LEU A 360 -33.00 -13.13 -27.97
N LEU A 361 -32.21 -13.79 -27.14
CA LEU A 361 -32.55 -15.10 -26.58
C LEU A 361 -33.78 -15.00 -25.66
N THR A 362 -33.87 -13.95 -24.85
CA THR A 362 -35.03 -13.70 -23.98
C THR A 362 -36.29 -13.42 -24.80
N TRP A 363 -36.17 -12.69 -25.92
CA TRP A 363 -37.27 -12.51 -26.88
C TRP A 363 -37.72 -13.83 -27.50
N ARG A 364 -36.77 -14.68 -27.92
CA ARG A 364 -37.07 -16.03 -28.45
C ARG A 364 -37.73 -16.92 -27.40
N TYR A 365 -37.31 -16.81 -26.14
CA TYR A 365 -37.93 -17.48 -25.00
C TYR A 365 -39.36 -16.98 -24.74
N SER A 366 -39.61 -15.67 -24.85
CA SER A 366 -40.95 -15.08 -24.76
C SER A 366 -41.92 -15.65 -25.78
N MET A 367 -41.43 -15.85 -27.02
CA MET A 367 -42.18 -16.48 -28.11
C MET A 367 -42.31 -18.00 -27.97
N ARG A 368 -41.84 -18.58 -26.84
CA ARG A 368 -41.80 -20.02 -26.56
C ARG A 368 -41.06 -20.84 -27.63
N ALA A 369 -40.18 -20.20 -28.41
CA ALA A 369 -39.40 -20.85 -29.46
C ALA A 369 -38.21 -21.64 -28.88
N ILE A 370 -37.77 -21.31 -27.67
CA ILE A 370 -36.67 -21.96 -26.95
C ILE A 370 -37.00 -22.08 -25.46
N SER A 371 -36.42 -23.07 -24.77
CA SER A 371 -36.56 -23.25 -23.32
C SER A 371 -35.60 -22.35 -22.54
N GLY A 372 -35.89 -22.11 -21.25
CA GLY A 372 -35.02 -21.29 -20.39
C GLY A 372 -33.65 -21.91 -20.17
N SER A 373 -33.55 -23.24 -20.06
CA SER A 373 -32.28 -23.95 -19.98
C SER A 373 -31.43 -23.76 -21.24
N LEU A 374 -32.06 -23.74 -22.42
CA LEU A 374 -31.37 -23.52 -23.69
C LEU A 374 -30.89 -22.07 -23.83
N VAL A 375 -31.64 -21.09 -23.32
CA VAL A 375 -31.17 -19.69 -23.20
C VAL A 375 -29.88 -19.63 -22.38
N ILE A 376 -29.87 -20.23 -21.18
CA ILE A 376 -28.70 -20.22 -20.28
C ILE A 376 -27.51 -20.90 -20.95
N SER A 377 -27.72 -22.07 -21.56
CA SER A 377 -26.67 -22.84 -22.23
C SER A 377 -26.03 -22.07 -23.39
N ILE A 378 -26.84 -21.51 -24.29
CA ILE A 378 -26.34 -20.74 -25.44
C ILE A 378 -25.62 -19.48 -24.96
N TRP A 379 -26.20 -18.77 -23.99
CA TRP A 379 -25.60 -17.54 -23.49
C TRP A 379 -24.27 -17.78 -22.77
N THR A 380 -24.17 -18.87 -21.99
CA THR A 380 -22.91 -19.28 -21.35
C THR A 380 -21.83 -19.59 -22.38
N ALA A 381 -22.19 -20.28 -23.47
CA ALA A 381 -21.24 -20.54 -24.57
C ALA A 381 -20.75 -19.25 -25.24
N ILE A 382 -21.67 -18.30 -25.53
CA ILE A 382 -21.32 -16.98 -26.07
C ILE A 382 -20.36 -16.25 -25.13
N MET A 383 -20.64 -16.24 -23.82
CA MET A 383 -19.77 -15.58 -22.85
C MET A 383 -18.39 -16.21 -22.76
N GLY A 384 -18.31 -17.55 -22.79
CA GLY A 384 -17.04 -18.27 -22.84
C GLY A 384 -16.23 -17.91 -24.08
N THR A 385 -16.86 -17.86 -25.26
CA THR A 385 -16.21 -17.42 -26.50
C THR A 385 -15.68 -15.99 -26.39
N PHE A 386 -16.47 -15.04 -25.85
CA PHE A 386 -16.03 -13.66 -25.67
C PHE A 386 -14.88 -13.53 -24.68
N LEU A 387 -14.88 -14.31 -23.59
CA LEU A 387 -13.78 -14.33 -22.63
C LEU A 387 -12.48 -14.79 -23.29
N VAL A 388 -12.53 -15.87 -24.07
CA VAL A 388 -11.37 -16.38 -24.81
C VAL A 388 -10.85 -15.33 -25.80
N ILE A 389 -11.74 -14.71 -26.59
CA ILE A 389 -11.36 -13.64 -27.52
C ILE A 389 -10.71 -12.47 -26.77
N TYR A 390 -11.31 -12.04 -25.66
CA TYR A 390 -10.81 -10.93 -24.87
C TYR A 390 -9.40 -11.19 -24.32
N ILE A 391 -9.17 -12.37 -23.74
CA ILE A 391 -7.86 -12.78 -23.22
C ILE A 391 -6.84 -12.90 -24.35
N ALA A 392 -7.20 -13.54 -25.47
CA ALA A 392 -6.31 -13.70 -26.62
C ALA A 392 -5.85 -12.36 -27.18
N VAL A 393 -6.78 -11.40 -27.35
CA VAL A 393 -6.45 -10.04 -27.78
C VAL A 393 -5.59 -9.35 -26.72
N GLY A 394 -5.90 -9.47 -25.44
CA GLY A 394 -5.09 -8.90 -24.35
C GLY A 394 -3.63 -9.38 -24.39
N LEU A 395 -3.43 -10.69 -24.51
CA LEU A 395 -2.10 -11.30 -24.61
C LEU A 395 -1.35 -10.86 -25.87
N TYR A 396 -2.04 -10.76 -27.01
CA TYR A 396 -1.46 -10.23 -28.24
C TYR A 396 -0.93 -8.80 -28.05
N TRP A 397 -1.73 -7.92 -27.46
CA TRP A 397 -1.34 -6.52 -27.21
C TRP A 397 -0.19 -6.38 -26.22
N VAL A 398 -0.12 -7.23 -25.19
CA VAL A 398 1.01 -7.27 -24.24
C VAL A 398 2.29 -7.71 -24.95
N ARG A 399 2.20 -8.71 -25.84
CA ARG A 399 3.36 -9.24 -26.57
C ARG A 399 3.92 -8.22 -27.58
N VAL A 400 3.05 -7.52 -28.31
CA VAL A 400 3.45 -6.49 -29.30
C VAL A 400 4.09 -5.27 -28.64
N ARG A 401 3.77 -4.98 -27.37
CA ARG A 401 4.36 -3.85 -26.62
C ARG A 401 5.69 -4.15 -25.93
N ARG A 402 6.23 -5.38 -26.00
CA ARG A 402 7.59 -5.65 -25.48
C ARG A 402 8.60 -4.92 -26.37
N PRO A 403 9.39 -3.95 -25.85
CA PRO A 403 10.47 -3.38 -26.63
C PRO A 403 11.47 -4.49 -27.00
N ALA A 404 12.03 -4.42 -28.21
CA ALA A 404 13.07 -5.33 -28.64
C ALA A 404 14.24 -5.29 -27.62
N PRO A 405 14.89 -6.43 -27.32
CA PRO A 405 16.04 -6.42 -26.43
C PRO A 405 17.13 -5.53 -27.04
N THR A 406 17.43 -4.41 -26.38
CA THR A 406 18.59 -3.57 -26.65
C THR A 406 19.85 -4.37 -26.35
N GLY A 407 20.39 -5.03 -27.36
CA GLY A 407 21.51 -5.95 -27.19
C GLY A 407 22.09 -6.50 -28.49
N ALA A 408 22.22 -5.67 -29.53
CA ALA A 408 23.14 -5.96 -30.63
C ALA A 408 24.32 -4.99 -30.50
N ARG A 409 25.39 -5.44 -29.81
CA ARG A 409 26.70 -4.76 -29.85
C ARG A 409 27.15 -4.73 -31.31
N VAL A 410 27.29 -3.51 -31.85
CA VAL A 410 28.05 -3.28 -33.08
C VAL A 410 29.51 -3.66 -32.80
N PRO A 411 30.16 -4.51 -33.62
CA PRO A 411 31.57 -4.82 -33.42
C PRO A 411 32.38 -3.54 -33.68
N ALA A 412 33.15 -3.13 -32.68
CA ALA A 412 34.16 -2.10 -32.82
C ALA A 412 35.17 -2.55 -33.88
N SER A 413 35.32 -1.74 -34.92
CA SER A 413 36.44 -1.79 -35.84
C SER A 413 37.77 -1.72 -35.08
N ARG A 414 38.73 -2.55 -35.47
CA ARG A 414 40.14 -2.52 -35.07
C ARG A 414 40.99 -2.90 -36.29
N PRO A 415 42.26 -2.51 -36.33
CA PRO A 415 42.89 -1.27 -35.88
C PRO A 415 42.92 -0.18 -36.96
#